data_AF-A0A6G1IFX6-F1
#
_entry.id   AF-A0A6G1IFX6-F1
#
_cell.length_a   1.000
_cell.length_b   1.000
_cell.length_c   1.000
_cell.angle_alpha   90.00
_cell.angle_beta   90.00
_cell.angle_gamma   90.00
#
_symmetry.space_group_name_H-M   'P 1'
#
loop_
_entity.id
_entity.type
_entity.pdbx_description
1 polymer ?
#
loop_
_entity_poly.entity_id
_entity_poly.type
_entity_poly.pdbx_seq_one_letter_code
_entity_poly.pdbx_strand_id
1 'polypeptide(L)'
;FDDALAPLLSRSLVRTEIGEQALEMHRLVQLSMRTWLAAKKGRGRWVKESVRALCAAFPSGDYKTWEECKVLLPHVKEIVSLNTDDEEDLVNQAKSALRAGWYLLLRGEYRAAEGFFRMSTDTREKMLGREHPDTLTSVYHLAFLFHQQQHYPAACALYQRACDGCVKVLGTQHPITLACLDHYKSARKH
;
A
#
# COMPACT_ATOMS: atom_id res chain seq x y z
N PHE A 1 8.57 -24.82 8.01
CA PHE A 1 8.62 -23.56 8.78
C PHE A 1 8.61 -23.88 10.27
N ASP A 2 7.73 -24.81 10.70
CA ASP A 2 7.61 -25.26 12.10
C ASP A 2 8.90 -25.87 12.69
N ASP A 3 9.63 -26.68 11.91
CA ASP A 3 10.89 -27.30 12.38
C ASP A 3 11.99 -26.28 12.71
N ALA A 4 12.00 -25.11 12.05
CA ALA A 4 12.99 -24.06 12.31
C ALA A 4 12.57 -23.14 13.47
N LEU A 5 11.27 -23.06 13.77
CA LEU A 5 10.71 -22.24 14.87
C LEU A 5 10.71 -22.98 16.20
N ALA A 6 10.63 -24.31 16.21
CA ALA A 6 10.59 -25.12 17.43
C ALA A 6 11.74 -24.80 18.44
N PRO A 7 13.01 -24.62 18.01
CA PRO A 7 14.08 -24.24 18.93
C PRO A 7 13.94 -22.83 19.51
N LEU A 8 13.32 -21.91 18.76
CA LEU A 8 13.10 -20.52 19.20
C LEU A 8 11.91 -20.42 20.17
N LEU A 9 10.84 -21.16 19.89
CA LEU A 9 9.67 -21.26 20.76
C LEU A 9 10.03 -21.92 22.10
N SER A 10 10.73 -23.06 22.05
CA SER A 10 11.16 -23.78 23.27
C SER A 10 12.08 -22.96 24.18
N ARG A 11 12.80 -21.98 23.63
CA ARG A 11 13.68 -21.07 24.39
C ARG A 11 13.05 -19.72 24.70
N SER A 12 11.75 -19.53 24.44
CA SER A 12 11.05 -18.24 24.61
C SER A 12 11.69 -17.07 23.85
N LEU A 13 12.44 -17.38 22.80
CA LEU A 13 13.09 -16.42 21.92
C LEU A 13 12.13 -15.88 20.86
N VAL A 14 11.04 -16.60 20.61
CA VAL A 14 9.88 -16.15 19.85
C VAL A 14 8.63 -16.57 20.61
N ARG A 15 7.58 -15.75 20.58
CA ARG A 15 6.27 -16.04 21.18
C ARG A 15 5.20 -15.86 20.12
N THR A 16 4.19 -16.72 20.12
CA THR A 16 2.96 -16.51 19.33
C THR A 16 2.07 -15.53 20.08
N GLU A 17 1.63 -14.47 19.40
CA GLU A 17 0.57 -13.60 19.93
C GLU A 17 -0.78 -14.29 19.84
N ILE A 18 -1.73 -13.81 20.64
CA ILE A 18 -3.09 -14.33 20.73
C ILE A 18 -3.72 -14.27 19.32
N GLY A 19 -4.02 -15.44 18.75
CA GLY A 19 -4.57 -15.59 17.40
C GLY A 19 -3.67 -16.32 16.40
N GLU A 20 -2.46 -16.76 16.78
CA GLU A 20 -1.52 -17.58 15.97
C GLU A 20 -1.03 -16.95 14.65
N GLN A 21 -1.45 -15.72 14.33
CA GLN A 21 -1.10 -15.04 13.09
C GLN A 21 0.08 -14.07 13.22
N ALA A 22 0.55 -13.82 14.44
CA ALA A 22 1.69 -12.93 14.71
C ALA A 22 2.70 -13.58 15.67
N LEU A 23 3.98 -13.30 15.43
CA LEU A 23 5.10 -13.77 16.24
C LEU A 23 5.83 -12.57 16.85
N GLU A 24 5.82 -12.46 18.17
CA GLU A 24 6.73 -11.59 18.89
C GLU A 24 8.13 -12.22 18.90
N MET A 25 9.11 -11.51 18.35
CA MET A 25 10.50 -11.95 18.40
C MET A 25 11.26 -11.24 19.51
N HIS A 26 12.00 -12.00 20.32
CA HIS A 26 12.90 -11.46 21.32
C HIS A 26 13.97 -10.56 20.68
N ARG A 27 14.36 -9.49 21.38
CA ARG A 27 15.28 -8.45 20.86
C ARG A 27 16.64 -9.02 20.43
N LEU A 28 17.13 -10.04 21.13
CA LEU A 28 18.36 -10.75 20.74
C LEU A 28 18.22 -11.48 19.40
N VAL A 29 17.08 -12.13 19.15
CA VAL A 29 16.82 -12.78 17.86
C VAL A 29 16.78 -11.75 16.74
N GLN A 30 16.08 -10.63 16.97
CA GLN A 30 16.03 -9.53 16.01
C GLN A 30 17.43 -8.97 15.72
N LEU A 31 18.26 -8.77 16.74
CA LEU A 31 19.63 -8.28 16.59
C LEU A 31 20.50 -9.29 15.83
N SER A 32 20.47 -10.57 16.23
CA SER A 32 21.21 -11.65 15.56
C SER A 32 20.81 -11.81 14.10
N MET A 33 19.52 -11.68 13.78
CA MET A 33 19.02 -11.73 12.41
C MET A 33 19.55 -10.54 11.60
N ARG A 34 19.51 -9.33 12.16
CA ARG A 34 20.03 -8.11 11.51
C ARG A 34 21.53 -8.18 11.27
N THR A 35 22.31 -8.65 12.24
CA THR A 35 23.77 -8.78 12.10
C THR A 35 24.14 -9.86 11.07
N TRP A 36 23.42 -10.98 11.07
CA TRP A 36 23.60 -12.03 10.06
C TRP A 36 23.26 -11.54 8.64
N LEU A 37 22.14 -10.83 8.47
CA LEU A 37 21.73 -10.24 7.19
C LEU A 37 22.75 -9.22 6.66
N ALA A 38 23.33 -8.41 7.55
CA ALA A 38 24.38 -7.46 7.19
C ALA A 38 25.66 -8.18 6.73
N ALA A 39 26.06 -9.25 7.42
CA ALA A 39 27.28 -10.00 7.12
C ALA A 39 27.20 -10.78 5.81
N LYS A 40 26.02 -11.29 5.43
CA LYS A 40 25.86 -12.21 4.29
C LYS A 40 25.70 -11.55 2.91
N LYS A 41 25.78 -10.22 2.79
CA LYS A 41 25.50 -9.46 1.54
C LYS A 41 24.18 -9.83 0.85
N GLY A 42 23.24 -10.45 1.58
CA GLY A 42 21.95 -10.93 1.07
C GLY A 42 20.77 -10.01 1.36
N ARG A 43 21.04 -8.80 1.89
CA ARG A 43 20.00 -7.85 2.33
C ARG A 43 19.01 -7.50 1.22
N GLY A 44 19.47 -7.33 -0.01
CA GLY A 44 18.62 -7.00 -1.16
C GLY A 44 17.55 -8.07 -1.43
N ARG A 45 17.94 -9.35 -1.43
CA ARG A 45 16.99 -10.48 -1.58
C ARG A 45 15.90 -10.41 -0.51
N TRP A 46 16.27 -10.33 0.76
CA TRP A 46 15.29 -10.34 1.84
C TRP A 46 14.40 -9.10 1.89
N VAL A 47 14.87 -7.95 1.40
CA VAL A 47 14.03 -6.76 1.17
C VAL A 47 13.01 -7.03 0.06
N LYS A 48 13.43 -7.62 -1.06
CA LYS A 48 12.52 -8.00 -2.14
C LYS A 48 11.44 -8.98 -1.68
N GLU A 49 11.85 -10.03 -0.96
CA GLU A 49 10.90 -10.98 -0.37
C GLU A 49 9.95 -10.33 0.64
N SER A 50 10.41 -9.38 1.45
CA SER A 50 9.52 -8.68 2.41
C SER A 50 8.53 -7.76 1.70
N VAL A 51 8.96 -7.03 0.67
CA VAL A 51 8.09 -6.18 -0.17
C VAL A 51 6.98 -7.02 -0.79
N ARG A 52 7.34 -8.15 -1.42
CA ARG A 52 6.37 -9.07 -2.03
C ARG A 52 5.41 -9.67 -1.01
N ALA A 53 5.94 -10.17 0.11
CA ALA A 53 5.13 -10.79 1.16
C ALA A 53 4.13 -9.79 1.75
N LEU A 54 4.57 -8.56 2.07
CA LEU A 54 3.67 -7.55 2.61
C LEU A 54 2.67 -7.04 1.57
N CYS A 55 3.07 -6.88 0.31
CA CYS A 55 2.15 -6.51 -0.76
C CYS A 55 1.03 -7.56 -0.95
N ALA A 56 1.36 -8.84 -0.79
CA ALA A 56 0.39 -9.94 -0.84
C ALA A 56 -0.51 -9.97 0.41
N ALA A 57 0.06 -9.75 1.60
CA ALA A 57 -0.65 -9.85 2.87
C ALA A 57 -1.47 -8.61 3.23
N PHE A 58 -1.06 -7.41 2.81
CA PHE A 58 -1.74 -6.17 3.20
C PHE A 58 -3.12 -6.11 2.53
N PRO A 59 -4.21 -6.08 3.30
CA PRO A 59 -5.55 -6.27 2.76
C PRO A 59 -6.05 -5.02 2.02
N SER A 60 -7.27 -5.09 1.45
CA SER A 60 -7.84 -4.02 0.61
C SER A 60 -7.96 -2.67 1.32
N GLY A 61 -8.10 -2.68 2.66
CA GLY A 61 -8.32 -1.48 3.47
C GLY A 61 -9.79 -1.24 3.83
N ASP A 62 -10.70 -2.12 3.40
CA ASP A 62 -12.12 -2.06 3.74
C ASP A 62 -12.36 -2.35 5.22
N TYR A 63 -13.49 -1.90 5.77
CA TYR A 63 -13.87 -2.03 7.19
C TYR A 63 -13.69 -3.44 7.77
N LYS A 64 -13.91 -4.49 6.96
CA LYS A 64 -13.75 -5.89 7.38
C LYS A 64 -12.31 -6.30 7.69
N THR A 65 -11.34 -5.54 7.18
CA THR A 65 -9.90 -5.86 7.23
C THR A 65 -9.11 -4.84 8.07
N TRP A 66 -9.80 -4.01 8.85
CA TRP A 66 -9.20 -2.92 9.59
C TRP A 66 -8.20 -3.35 10.67
N GLU A 67 -8.45 -4.43 11.39
CA GLU A 67 -7.52 -4.92 12.41
C GLU A 67 -6.22 -5.42 11.76
N GLU A 68 -6.32 -6.14 10.64
CA GLU A 68 -5.15 -6.55 9.85
C GLU A 68 -4.38 -5.34 9.30
N CYS A 69 -5.07 -4.34 8.72
CA CYS A 69 -4.44 -3.09 8.29
C CYS A 69 -3.72 -2.39 9.44
N LYS A 70 -4.34 -2.32 10.63
CA LYS A 70 -3.77 -1.67 11.80
C LYS A 70 -2.48 -2.36 12.24
N VAL A 71 -2.47 -3.70 12.28
CA VAL A 71 -1.28 -4.50 12.62
C VAL A 71 -0.18 -4.32 11.56
N LEU A 72 -0.53 -4.30 10.27
CA LEU A 72 0.44 -4.28 9.19
C LEU A 72 0.91 -2.89 8.75
N LEU A 73 0.20 -1.82 9.12
CA LEU A 73 0.51 -0.45 8.69
C LEU A 73 1.94 0.00 9.05
N PRO A 74 2.49 -0.28 10.24
CA PRO A 74 3.89 0.05 10.56
C PRO A 74 4.88 -0.63 9.60
N HIS A 75 4.59 -1.86 9.17
CA HIS A 75 5.41 -2.58 8.21
C HIS A 75 5.33 -1.95 6.81
N VAL A 76 4.14 -1.49 6.40
CA VAL A 76 4.00 -0.80 5.10
C VAL A 76 4.81 0.48 5.12
N LYS A 77 4.73 1.27 6.20
CA LYS A 77 5.51 2.51 6.36
C LYS A 77 7.02 2.27 6.21
N GLU A 78 7.53 1.19 6.80
CA GLU A 78 8.94 0.82 6.66
C GLU A 78 9.25 0.42 5.22
N ILE A 79 8.45 -0.48 4.62
CA ILE A 79 8.72 -1.02 3.29
C ILE A 79 8.70 0.05 2.20
N VAL A 80 7.77 1.00 2.27
CA VAL A 80 7.71 2.09 1.28
C VAL A 80 8.85 3.09 1.43
N SER A 81 9.56 3.10 2.56
CA SER A 81 10.75 3.92 2.79
C SER A 81 12.04 3.27 2.30
N LEU A 82 12.00 1.99 1.94
CA LEU A 82 13.17 1.27 1.45
C LEU A 82 13.45 1.65 -0.01
N ASN A 83 14.65 2.14 -0.26
CA ASN A 83 15.14 2.40 -1.61
C ASN A 83 15.40 1.07 -2.33
N THR A 84 14.86 0.95 -3.54
CA THR A 84 15.09 -0.18 -4.44
C THR A 84 15.12 0.32 -5.88
N ASP A 85 16.00 -0.26 -6.69
CA ASP A 85 16.08 0.00 -8.13
C ASP A 85 15.27 -1.02 -8.94
N ASP A 86 14.68 -2.01 -8.27
CA ASP A 86 13.88 -3.07 -8.92
C ASP A 86 12.47 -2.57 -9.22
N GLU A 87 12.09 -2.61 -10.50
CA GLU A 87 10.82 -2.07 -10.97
C GLU A 87 9.60 -2.78 -10.38
N GLU A 88 9.68 -4.10 -10.20
CA GLU A 88 8.62 -4.92 -9.62
C GLU A 88 8.41 -4.56 -8.15
N ASP A 89 9.49 -4.34 -7.40
CA ASP A 89 9.43 -3.93 -6.00
C ASP A 89 8.83 -2.52 -5.86
N LEU A 90 9.20 -1.58 -6.74
CA LEU A 90 8.60 -0.24 -6.76
C LEU A 90 7.08 -0.30 -7.00
N VAL A 91 6.63 -1.14 -7.94
CA VAL A 91 5.19 -1.33 -8.22
C VAL A 91 4.48 -1.98 -7.02
N ASN A 92 5.10 -2.94 -6.36
CA ASN A 92 4.57 -3.58 -5.16
C ASN A 92 4.49 -2.62 -3.95
N GLN A 93 5.50 -1.76 -3.77
CA GLN A 93 5.48 -0.68 -2.79
C GLN A 93 4.34 0.29 -3.08
N ALA A 94 4.17 0.73 -4.34
CA ALA A 94 3.08 1.61 -4.75
C ALA A 94 1.69 1.00 -4.54
N LYS A 95 1.55 -0.31 -4.75
CA LYS A 95 0.31 -1.04 -4.48
C LYS A 95 -0.01 -1.12 -2.98
N SER A 96 0.99 -1.43 -2.15
CA SER A 96 0.85 -1.45 -0.69
C SER A 96 0.50 -0.06 -0.15
N ALA A 97 1.14 0.98 -0.70
CA ALA A 97 0.87 2.36 -0.39
C ALA A 97 -0.57 2.78 -0.71
N LEU A 98 -1.09 2.42 -1.89
CA LEU A 98 -2.47 2.72 -2.25
C LEU A 98 -3.46 2.15 -1.22
N ARG A 99 -3.29 0.88 -0.84
CA ARG A 99 -4.14 0.20 0.14
C ARG A 99 -4.02 0.85 1.53
N ALA A 100 -2.81 1.19 1.95
CA ALA A 100 -2.60 1.90 3.22
C ALA A 100 -3.23 3.30 3.21
N GLY A 101 -3.12 4.02 2.09
CA GLY A 101 -3.78 5.31 1.89
C GLY A 101 -5.31 5.19 1.96
N TRP A 102 -5.89 4.15 1.36
CA TRP A 102 -7.32 3.88 1.44
C TRP A 102 -7.79 3.61 2.88
N TYR A 103 -7.08 2.73 3.59
CA TYR A 103 -7.35 2.47 5.01
C TYR A 103 -7.30 3.75 5.86
N LEU A 104 -6.26 4.58 5.68
CA LEU A 104 -6.09 5.84 6.41
C LEU A 104 -7.16 6.87 6.07
N LEU A 105 -7.59 6.92 4.80
CA LEU A 105 -8.69 7.77 4.37
C LEU A 105 -9.98 7.40 5.10
N LEU A 106 -10.34 6.11 5.13
CA LEU A 106 -11.54 5.63 5.81
C LEU A 106 -11.49 5.83 7.34
N ARG A 107 -10.28 5.94 7.90
CA ARG A 107 -10.02 6.31 9.30
C ARG A 107 -10.10 7.82 9.58
N GLY A 108 -10.22 8.66 8.54
CA GLY A 108 -10.22 10.12 8.66
C GLY A 108 -8.82 10.74 8.76
N GLU A 109 -7.75 9.97 8.54
CA GLU A 109 -6.36 10.43 8.61
C GLU A 109 -5.91 11.01 7.25
N TYR A 110 -6.61 12.05 6.77
CA TYR A 110 -6.49 12.60 5.42
C TYR A 110 -5.06 12.98 5.01
N ARG A 111 -4.30 13.62 5.91
CA ARG A 111 -2.92 14.04 5.64
C ARG A 111 -1.98 12.85 5.42
N ALA A 112 -2.15 11.79 6.21
CA ALA A 112 -1.36 10.58 6.05
C ALA A 112 -1.75 9.84 4.77
N ALA A 113 -3.05 9.76 4.47
CA ALA A 113 -3.57 9.19 3.23
C ALA A 113 -3.03 9.90 1.98
N GLU A 114 -2.95 11.24 2.00
CA GLU A 114 -2.40 12.02 0.87
C GLU A 114 -0.98 11.60 0.52
N GLY A 115 -0.11 11.47 1.52
CA GLY A 115 1.28 11.07 1.31
C GLY A 115 1.38 9.72 0.61
N PHE A 116 0.58 8.75 1.04
CA PHE A 116 0.54 7.42 0.43
C PHE A 116 -0.03 7.43 -1.00
N PHE A 117 -1.11 8.18 -1.26
CA PHE A 117 -1.70 8.27 -2.59
C PHE A 117 -0.79 8.99 -3.60
N ARG A 118 -0.10 10.06 -3.17
CA ARG A 118 0.89 10.75 -4.01
C ARG A 118 2.04 9.83 -4.36
N MET A 119 2.65 9.20 -3.36
CA MET A 119 3.74 8.26 -3.58
C MET A 119 3.33 7.11 -4.52
N SER A 120 2.14 6.52 -4.31
CA SER A 120 1.62 5.49 -5.21
C SER A 120 1.46 5.98 -6.65
N THR A 121 0.91 7.19 -6.82
CA THR A 121 0.69 7.80 -8.14
C THR A 121 2.01 8.12 -8.84
N ASP A 122 2.94 8.79 -8.17
CA ASP A 122 4.22 9.20 -8.73
C ASP A 122 5.07 7.98 -9.14
N THR A 123 5.11 6.95 -8.28
CA THR A 123 5.81 5.70 -8.61
C THR A 123 5.18 5.00 -9.80
N ARG A 124 3.85 4.87 -9.85
CA ARG A 124 3.16 4.19 -10.97
C ARG A 124 3.24 4.98 -12.28
N GLU A 125 3.22 6.30 -12.23
CA GLU A 125 3.48 7.13 -13.41
C GLU A 125 4.88 6.89 -13.98
N LYS A 126 5.89 6.82 -13.12
CA LYS A 126 7.27 6.56 -13.52
C LYS A 126 7.47 5.16 -14.07
N MET A 127 6.91 4.15 -13.43
CA MET A 127 7.18 2.73 -13.76
C MET A 127 6.24 2.15 -14.81
N LEU A 128 4.96 2.52 -14.79
CA LEU A 128 3.92 1.92 -15.63
C LEU A 128 3.40 2.89 -16.71
N GLY A 129 3.65 4.19 -16.54
CA GLY A 129 3.13 5.23 -17.42
C GLY A 129 1.77 5.79 -16.96
N ARG A 130 1.41 6.93 -17.54
CA ARG A 130 0.26 7.75 -17.10
C ARG A 130 -1.11 7.16 -17.40
N GLU A 131 -1.21 6.33 -18.44
CA GLU A 131 -2.47 5.70 -18.88
C GLU A 131 -2.63 4.27 -18.35
N HIS A 132 -1.67 3.73 -17.60
CA HIS A 132 -1.79 2.39 -17.05
C HIS A 132 -2.99 2.30 -16.08
N PRO A 133 -3.81 1.23 -16.10
CA PRO A 133 -4.97 1.07 -15.22
C PRO A 133 -4.69 1.33 -13.72
N ASP A 134 -3.56 0.82 -13.22
CA ASP A 134 -3.18 1.04 -11.82
C ASP A 134 -2.81 2.50 -11.52
N THR A 135 -2.21 3.21 -12.47
CA THR A 135 -1.91 4.64 -12.35
C THR A 135 -3.19 5.47 -12.36
N LEU A 136 -4.13 5.15 -13.25
CA LEU A 136 -5.44 5.81 -13.30
C LEU A 136 -6.23 5.57 -12.02
N THR A 137 -6.14 4.35 -11.48
CA THR A 137 -6.74 3.99 -10.19
C THR A 137 -6.13 4.82 -9.05
N SER A 138 -4.81 5.02 -9.00
CA SER A 138 -4.19 5.85 -7.95
C SER A 138 -4.57 7.33 -8.07
N VAL A 139 -4.63 7.86 -9.30
CA VAL A 139 -5.11 9.24 -9.55
C VAL A 139 -6.55 9.41 -9.09
N TYR A 140 -7.43 8.44 -9.36
CA TYR A 140 -8.81 8.44 -8.87
C TYR A 140 -8.89 8.49 -7.33
N HIS A 141 -8.06 7.70 -6.62
CA HIS A 141 -8.05 7.72 -5.15
C HIS A 141 -7.55 9.07 -4.59
N LEU A 142 -6.55 9.67 -5.24
CA LEU A 142 -6.09 11.01 -4.88
C LEU A 142 -7.18 12.08 -5.13
N ALA A 143 -7.92 11.98 -6.23
CA ALA A 143 -9.07 12.85 -6.50
C ALA A 143 -10.15 12.68 -5.43
N PHE A 144 -10.46 11.44 -5.05
CA PHE A 144 -11.43 11.12 -4.02
C PHE A 144 -11.03 11.64 -2.64
N LEU A 145 -9.75 11.58 -2.28
CA LEU A 145 -9.24 12.23 -1.08
C LEU A 145 -9.54 13.74 -1.06
N PHE A 146 -9.25 14.46 -2.15
CA PHE A 146 -9.53 15.91 -2.20
C PHE A 146 -11.02 16.22 -2.18
N HIS A 147 -11.84 15.36 -2.79
CA HIS A 147 -13.29 15.47 -2.73
C HIS A 147 -13.80 15.33 -1.28
N GLN A 148 -13.30 14.34 -0.52
CA GLN A 148 -13.65 14.18 0.91
C GLN A 148 -13.22 15.38 1.76
N GLN A 149 -12.14 16.08 1.38
CA GLN A 149 -11.68 17.31 2.02
C GLN A 149 -12.36 18.58 1.49
N GLN A 150 -13.38 18.46 0.62
CA GLN A 150 -14.09 19.58 -0.01
C GLN A 150 -13.19 20.50 -0.86
N HIS A 151 -12.03 20.01 -1.28
CA HIS A 151 -11.13 20.71 -2.20
C HIS A 151 -11.54 20.40 -3.65
N TYR A 152 -12.75 20.82 -4.02
CA TYR A 152 -13.40 20.45 -5.29
C TYR A 152 -12.59 20.84 -6.55
N PRO A 153 -11.93 22.01 -6.65
CA PRO A 153 -11.14 22.34 -7.83
C PRO A 153 -10.00 21.33 -8.10
N ALA A 154 -9.27 20.93 -7.05
CA ALA A 154 -8.21 19.93 -7.14
C ALA A 154 -8.77 18.53 -7.46
N ALA A 155 -9.88 18.16 -6.81
CA ALA A 155 -10.57 16.90 -7.06
C ALA A 155 -11.04 16.79 -8.52
N CYS A 156 -11.70 17.83 -9.05
CA CYS A 156 -12.20 17.88 -10.41
C CYS A 156 -11.10 17.71 -11.46
N ALA A 157 -9.96 18.38 -11.30
CA ALA A 157 -8.84 18.25 -12.22
C ALA A 157 -8.30 16.81 -12.27
N LEU A 158 -8.17 16.16 -11.11
CA LEU A 158 -7.69 14.77 -11.02
C LEU A 158 -8.75 13.77 -11.51
N TYR A 159 -10.02 13.98 -11.18
CA TYR A 159 -11.11 13.15 -11.66
C TYR A 159 -11.23 13.19 -13.17
N GLN A 160 -11.18 14.38 -13.77
CA GLN A 160 -11.21 14.52 -15.23
C GLN A 160 -10.12 13.66 -15.87
N ARG A 161 -8.88 13.80 -15.39
CA ARG A 161 -7.75 12.99 -15.87
C ARG A 161 -8.00 11.49 -15.70
N ALA A 162 -8.44 11.06 -14.52
CA ALA A 162 -8.69 9.64 -14.25
C ALA A 162 -9.82 9.10 -15.14
N CYS A 163 -10.90 9.85 -15.32
CA CYS A 163 -12.06 9.43 -16.09
C CYS A 163 -11.74 9.36 -17.58
N ASP A 164 -11.03 10.35 -18.15
CA ASP A 164 -10.61 10.35 -19.55
C ASP A 164 -9.74 9.11 -19.85
N GLY A 165 -8.78 8.80 -18.97
CA GLY A 165 -7.94 7.61 -19.08
C GLY A 165 -8.71 6.31 -18.89
N CYS A 166 -9.55 6.21 -17.86
CA CYS A 166 -10.32 5.00 -17.58
C CYS A 166 -11.33 4.68 -18.69
N VAL A 167 -11.98 5.69 -19.27
CA VAL A 167 -12.87 5.50 -20.44
C VAL A 167 -12.08 4.95 -21.62
N LYS A 168 -10.89 5.50 -21.91
CA LYS A 168 -10.06 5.08 -23.03
C LYS A 168 -9.51 3.65 -22.85
N VAL A 169 -9.04 3.32 -21.65
CA VAL A 169 -8.26 2.09 -21.39
C VAL A 169 -9.12 0.93 -20.88
N LEU A 170 -10.12 1.23 -20.04
CA LEU A 170 -10.97 0.21 -19.41
C LEU A 170 -12.38 0.15 -20.02
N GLY A 171 -12.78 1.20 -20.75
CA GLY A 171 -14.13 1.35 -21.29
C GLY A 171 -15.12 1.98 -20.31
N THR A 172 -16.27 2.42 -20.84
CA THR A 172 -17.27 3.19 -20.09
C THR A 172 -18.04 2.39 -19.04
N GLN A 173 -18.13 1.06 -19.20
CA GLN A 173 -18.88 0.17 -18.31
C GLN A 173 -18.01 -0.44 -17.20
N HIS A 174 -16.70 -0.17 -17.19
CA HIS A 174 -15.83 -0.71 -16.16
C HIS A 174 -16.16 -0.08 -14.79
N PRO A 175 -16.20 -0.86 -13.68
CA PRO A 175 -16.62 -0.36 -12.37
C PRO A 175 -15.84 0.89 -11.90
N ILE A 176 -14.53 0.93 -12.13
CA ILE A 176 -13.69 2.10 -11.78
C ILE A 176 -14.07 3.32 -12.63
N THR A 177 -14.38 3.13 -13.92
CA THR A 177 -14.80 4.22 -14.80
C THR A 177 -16.13 4.81 -14.32
N LEU A 178 -17.10 3.96 -13.99
CA LEU A 178 -18.40 4.37 -13.46
C LEU A 178 -18.25 5.16 -12.15
N ALA A 179 -17.50 4.61 -11.19
CA ALA A 179 -17.24 5.28 -9.92
C ALA A 179 -16.51 6.63 -10.09
N CYS A 180 -15.52 6.70 -11.00
CA CYS A 180 -14.86 7.96 -11.33
C CYS A 180 -15.85 9.00 -11.86
N LEU A 181 -16.67 8.62 -12.85
CA LEU A 181 -17.61 9.54 -13.50
C LEU A 181 -18.65 10.06 -12.52
N ASP A 182 -19.17 9.21 -11.64
CA ASP A 182 -20.18 9.61 -10.66
C ASP A 182 -19.60 10.55 -9.60
N HIS A 183 -18.41 10.23 -9.07
CA HIS A 183 -17.73 11.13 -8.14
C HIS A 183 -17.31 12.45 -8.79
N TYR A 184 -16.88 12.43 -10.06
CA TYR A 184 -16.56 13.63 -10.82
C TYR A 184 -17.78 14.54 -10.99
N LYS A 185 -18.93 13.96 -11.39
CA LYS A 185 -20.20 14.70 -11.50
C LYS A 185 -20.60 15.33 -10.17
N SER A 186 -20.41 14.62 -9.05
CA SER A 186 -20.69 15.14 -7.72
C SER A 186 -19.77 16.31 -7.37
N ALA A 187 -18.46 16.17 -7.58
CA ALA A 187 -17.48 17.21 -7.28
C ALA A 187 -17.72 18.50 -8.08
N ARG A 188 -18.23 18.40 -9.32
CA ARG A 188 -18.55 19.55 -10.19
C ARG A 188 -19.79 20.36 -9.78
N LYS A 189 -20.59 19.86 -8.84
CA LYS A 189 -21.77 20.60 -8.34
C LYS A 189 -21.43 21.64 -7.28
N HIS A 190 -20.18 21.66 -6.83
CA HIS A 190 -19.62 22.55 -5.82
C HIS A 190 -18.52 23.41 -6.44
#